data_AF-A0A9D8WEE6-F1
#
_entry.id   AF-A0A9D8WEE6-F1
#
_cell.length_a   1.000
_cell.length_b   1.000
_cell.length_c   1.000
_cell.angle_alpha   90.00
_cell.angle_beta   90.00
_cell.angle_gamma   90.00
#
_symmetry.space_group_name_H-M   'P 1'
#
loop_
_entity.id
_entity.type
_entity.pdbx_description
1 polymer ?
#
loop_
_entity_poly.entity_id
_entity_poly.type
_entity_poly.pdbx_seq_one_letter_code
_entity_poly.pdbx_strand_id
1 'polypeptide(L)'
;MSLLVVNSRAPGFDSPSVAEFALNISSLIQRARIGEIPIAHVHQGASRAPLALRLPIGRFDPIFATRDLICEFPSALIEFLVHSPSKTIHLAGFIRRDQLISLSSILQKAGYEPSSRASVLMVFDREPVD
;
A
#
# COMPACT_ATOMS: atom_id res chain seq x y z
N MET A 1 5.02 -0.93 -15.01
CA MET A 1 4.01 -0.95 -13.93
C MET A 1 4.77 -0.98 -12.61
N SER A 2 4.23 -0.39 -11.55
CA SER A 2 4.82 -0.47 -10.19
C SER A 2 3.76 -0.89 -9.17
N LEU A 3 4.20 -1.56 -8.11
CA LEU A 3 3.35 -2.00 -6.98
C LEU A 3 3.62 -1.11 -5.76
N LEU A 4 2.55 -0.53 -5.22
CA LEU A 4 2.55 0.26 -3.99
C LEU A 4 1.72 -0.46 -2.93
N VAL A 5 2.39 -1.00 -1.91
CA VAL A 5 1.75 -1.70 -0.78
C VAL A 5 1.54 -0.70 0.36
N VAL A 6 0.30 -0.29 0.59
CA VAL A 6 -0.09 0.69 1.60
C VAL A 6 -0.60 0.00 2.84
N ASN A 7 -0.02 0.31 3.99
CA ASN A 7 -0.39 -0.23 5.29
C ASN A 7 -0.69 0.92 6.25
N SER A 8 -1.92 1.43 6.18
CA SER A 8 -2.40 2.54 7.02
C SER A 8 -2.77 2.13 8.45
N ARG A 9 -2.99 0.82 8.68
CA ARG A 9 -3.36 0.24 9.97
C ARG A 9 -2.88 -1.22 10.04
N ALA A 10 -2.56 -1.69 11.24
CA ALA A 10 -2.43 -3.12 11.51
C ALA A 10 -3.86 -3.66 11.73
N PRO A 11 -4.45 -4.46 10.82
CA PRO A 11 -5.72 -5.09 11.12
C PRO A 11 -5.56 -5.99 12.34
N GLY A 12 -6.59 -6.05 13.20
CA GLY A 12 -6.66 -7.08 14.23
C GLY A 12 -6.54 -8.45 13.56
N PHE A 13 -5.58 -9.26 14.00
CA PHE A 13 -5.13 -10.46 13.29
C PHE A 13 -6.13 -11.63 13.36
N ASP A 14 -7.25 -11.46 14.05
CA ASP A 14 -8.08 -12.56 14.52
C ASP A 14 -9.24 -12.91 13.59
N SER A 15 -9.34 -12.29 12.41
CA SER A 15 -10.33 -12.67 11.39
C SER A 15 -9.70 -13.57 10.31
N PRO A 16 -10.27 -14.75 10.01
CA PRO A 16 -9.84 -15.60 8.89
C PRO A 16 -9.76 -14.86 7.55
N SER A 17 -10.61 -13.85 7.35
CA SER A 17 -10.62 -13.01 6.16
C SER A 17 -9.34 -12.19 5.99
N VAL A 18 -8.70 -11.78 7.09
CA VAL A 18 -7.45 -10.99 7.08
C VAL A 18 -6.27 -11.89 6.71
N ALA A 19 -6.27 -13.15 7.17
CA ALA A 19 -5.23 -14.12 6.83
C ALA A 19 -5.24 -14.48 5.34
N GLU A 20 -6.41 -14.78 4.76
CA GLU A 20 -6.55 -15.03 3.33
C GLU A 20 -6.13 -13.81 2.50
N PHE A 21 -6.54 -12.62 2.94
CA PHE A 21 -6.17 -11.39 2.29
C PHE A 21 -4.65 -11.11 2.34
N ALA A 22 -4.00 -11.39 3.47
CA ALA A 22 -2.53 -11.30 3.59
C ALA A 22 -1.81 -12.28 2.65
N LEU A 23 -2.35 -13.50 2.45
CA LEU A 23 -1.83 -14.45 1.47
C LEU A 23 -1.97 -13.93 0.04
N ASN A 24 -3.10 -13.32 -0.31
CA ASN A 24 -3.32 -12.73 -1.63
C ASN A 24 -2.33 -11.59 -1.92
N ILE A 25 -2.07 -10.72 -0.96
CA ILE A 25 -1.04 -9.66 -1.09
C ILE A 25 0.34 -10.30 -1.22
N SER A 26 0.68 -11.28 -0.37
CA SER A 26 1.98 -11.95 -0.41
C SER A 26 2.24 -12.61 -1.77
N SER A 27 1.24 -13.27 -2.34
CA SER A 27 1.30 -13.84 -3.69
C SER A 27 1.46 -12.75 -4.77
N LEU A 28 0.79 -11.61 -4.63
CA LEU A 28 0.97 -10.47 -5.54
C LEU A 28 2.39 -9.92 -5.49
N ILE A 29 2.96 -9.74 -4.28
CA ILE A 29 4.33 -9.27 -4.08
C ILE A 29 5.33 -10.25 -4.72
N GLN A 30 5.17 -11.56 -4.50
CA GLN A 30 6.03 -12.57 -5.11
C GLN A 30 5.98 -12.53 -6.64
N ARG A 31 4.78 -12.44 -7.23
CA ARG A 31 4.62 -12.31 -8.68
C ARG A 31 5.23 -11.03 -9.23
N ALA A 32 5.03 -9.90 -8.54
CA ALA A 32 5.66 -8.64 -8.90
C ALA A 32 7.19 -8.78 -8.92
N ARG A 33 7.76 -9.46 -7.93
CA ARG A 33 9.20 -9.69 -7.83
C ARG A 33 9.74 -10.58 -8.94
N ILE A 34 9.05 -11.68 -9.26
CA ILE A 34 9.43 -12.57 -10.38
C ILE A 34 9.38 -11.80 -11.71
N GLY A 35 8.39 -10.91 -11.87
CA GLY A 35 8.26 -10.07 -13.05
C GLY A 35 9.09 -8.78 -13.03
N GLU A 36 10.02 -8.62 -12.08
CA GLU A 36 10.87 -7.43 -11.93
C GLU A 36 10.09 -6.11 -11.87
N ILE A 37 8.86 -6.16 -11.38
CA ILE A 37 8.01 -4.99 -11.15
C ILE A 37 8.52 -4.28 -9.89
N PRO A 38 8.79 -2.96 -9.93
CA PRO A 38 9.20 -2.20 -8.75
C PRO A 38 8.14 -2.26 -7.64
N ILE A 39 8.58 -2.50 -6.41
CA ILE A 39 7.71 -2.63 -5.24
C ILE A 39 8.13 -1.57 -4.23
N ALA A 40 7.17 -0.80 -3.74
CA ALA A 40 7.36 0.12 -2.62
C ALA A 40 6.32 -0.14 -1.54
N HIS A 41 6.68 0.15 -0.30
CA HIS A 41 5.81 0.03 0.85
C HIS A 41 5.58 1.38 1.50
N VAL A 42 4.34 1.67 1.91
CA VAL A 42 3.97 2.91 2.59
C VAL A 42 3.29 2.57 3.91
N HIS A 43 3.89 2.98 5.02
CA HIS A 43 3.44 2.63 6.36
C HIS A 43 3.01 3.88 7.12
N GLN A 44 1.86 3.79 7.78
CA GLN A 44 1.35 4.89 8.59
C GLN A 44 1.58 4.69 10.10
N GLY A 45 2.06 5.74 10.75
CA GLY A 45 2.30 5.83 12.19
C GLY A 45 3.52 5.03 12.65
N ALA A 46 3.71 4.93 13.97
CA ALA A 46 4.68 4.02 14.59
C ALA A 46 4.28 2.53 14.44
N SER A 47 3.18 2.27 13.74
CA SER A 47 2.50 0.99 13.66
C SER A 47 3.34 0.00 12.86
N ARG A 48 3.60 -1.12 13.50
CA ARG A 48 4.12 -2.38 12.97
C ARG A 48 3.17 -3.01 11.92
N ALA A 49 2.39 -2.27 11.15
CA ALA A 49 1.38 -2.81 10.23
C ALA A 49 1.90 -3.88 9.23
N PRO A 50 3.12 -3.77 8.65
CA PRO A 50 3.68 -4.82 7.80
C PRO A 50 4.16 -6.03 8.60
N LEU A 51 4.67 -5.79 9.81
CA LEU A 51 5.05 -6.82 10.78
C LEU A 51 3.82 -7.56 11.31
N ALA A 52 2.67 -6.88 11.43
CA ALA A 52 1.40 -7.49 11.76
C ALA A 52 1.05 -8.49 10.65
N LEU A 53 0.96 -8.02 9.40
CA LEU A 53 0.55 -8.83 8.25
C LEU A 53 1.58 -9.85 7.75
N ARG A 54 2.79 -9.85 8.30
CA ARG A 54 3.91 -10.71 7.88
C ARG A 54 4.12 -10.68 6.35
N LEU A 55 3.87 -9.54 5.71
CA LEU A 55 4.03 -9.40 4.26
C LEU A 55 5.52 -9.50 3.90
N PRO A 56 5.88 -10.17 2.80
CA PRO A 56 7.28 -10.38 2.42
C PRO A 56 7.91 -9.10 1.87
N ILE A 57 8.61 -8.35 2.72
CA ILE A 57 9.39 -7.17 2.30
C ILE A 57 10.76 -7.64 1.79
N GLY A 58 11.11 -7.29 0.56
CA GLY A 58 12.40 -7.56 -0.04
C GLY A 58 13.51 -6.70 0.56
N ARG A 59 14.76 -7.17 0.48
CA ARG A 59 15.95 -6.47 1.01
C ARG A 59 16.12 -5.05 0.46
N PHE A 60 15.65 -4.81 -0.76
CA PHE A 60 15.80 -3.54 -1.48
C PHE A 60 14.47 -2.83 -1.72
N ASP A 61 13.37 -3.33 -1.15
CA ASP A 61 12.06 -2.71 -1.33
C ASP A 61 12.03 -1.41 -0.48
N PRO A 62 11.87 -0.22 -1.07
CA PRO A 62 11.81 1.01 -0.30
C PRO A 62 10.59 1.01 0.63
N ILE A 63 10.82 1.52 1.84
CA ILE A 63 9.79 1.70 2.87
C ILE A 63 9.66 3.18 3.17
N PHE A 64 8.48 3.72 2.92
CA PHE A 64 8.11 5.10 3.22
C PHE A 64 7.23 5.14 4.46
N ALA A 65 7.63 5.90 5.47
CA ALA A 65 6.83 6.12 6.67
C ALA A 65 6.14 7.49 6.60
N THR A 66 4.90 7.58 7.08
CA THR A 66 4.14 8.82 7.23
C THR A 66 3.30 8.79 8.50
N ARG A 67 3.01 9.94 9.11
CA ARG A 67 2.12 9.98 10.28
C ARG A 67 0.66 9.89 9.86
N ASP A 68 0.30 10.55 8.75
CA ASP A 68 -1.01 10.45 8.13
C ASP A 68 -0.92 10.67 6.62
N LEU A 69 -1.34 9.67 5.85
CA LEU A 69 -1.38 9.75 4.38
C LEU A 69 -2.26 10.87 3.81
N ILE A 70 -3.19 11.40 4.61
CA ILE A 70 -4.03 12.53 4.19
C ILE A 70 -3.23 13.84 4.20
N CYS A 71 -2.46 14.06 5.26
CA CYS A 71 -1.79 15.32 5.53
C CYS A 71 -0.33 15.33 5.05
N GLU A 72 0.30 14.17 5.00
CA GLU A 72 1.73 13.98 4.74
C GLU A 72 1.93 12.92 3.65
N PHE A 73 2.05 13.37 2.40
CA PHE A 73 2.53 12.52 1.32
C PHE A 73 4.06 12.42 1.42
N PRO A 74 4.65 11.22 1.58
CA PRO A 74 6.10 11.08 1.69
C PRO A 74 6.79 11.61 0.43
N SER A 75 7.61 12.66 0.55
CA SER A 75 8.29 13.25 -0.61
C SER A 75 9.18 12.24 -1.34
N ALA A 76 9.85 11.35 -0.61
CA ALA A 76 10.66 10.28 -1.18
C ALA A 76 9.84 9.24 -2.00
N LEU A 77 8.52 9.15 -1.79
CA LEU A 77 7.66 8.32 -2.63
C LEU A 77 7.57 8.88 -4.06
N ILE A 78 7.75 10.20 -4.24
CA ILE A 78 7.78 10.82 -5.57
C ILE A 78 8.93 10.25 -6.39
N GLU A 79 10.12 10.06 -5.79
CA GLU A 79 11.26 9.49 -6.51
C GLU A 79 10.95 8.08 -7.01
N PHE A 80 10.32 7.23 -6.19
CA PHE A 80 9.86 5.92 -6.64
C PHE A 80 8.87 6.00 -7.80
N LEU A 81 7.89 6.92 -7.73
CA LEU A 81 6.88 7.09 -8.76
C LEU A 81 7.49 7.58 -10.09
N VAL A 82 8.42 8.52 -10.05
CA VAL A 82 9.09 9.07 -11.25
C VAL A 82 9.89 7.99 -11.98
N HIS A 83 10.49 7.05 -11.24
CA HIS A 83 11.21 5.91 -11.82
C HIS A 83 10.31 4.72 -12.16
N SER A 84 8.99 4.84 -12.00
CA SER A 84 8.05 3.78 -12.38
C SER A 84 8.09 3.56 -13.91
N PRO A 85 8.27 2.31 -14.39
CA PRO A 85 8.33 2.03 -15.82
C PRO A 85 6.98 2.17 -16.54
N SER A 86 5.92 2.57 -15.84
CA SER A 86 4.59 2.85 -16.40
C SER A 86 3.86 3.87 -15.55
N LYS A 87 2.86 4.53 -16.16
CA LYS A 87 1.91 5.41 -15.47
C LYS A 87 0.98 4.65 -14.54
N THR A 88 0.79 3.34 -14.73
CA THR A 88 -0.10 2.55 -13.88
C THR A 88 0.60 2.15 -12.57
N ILE A 89 -0.01 2.51 -11.44
CA ILE A 89 0.42 2.17 -10.08
C ILE A 89 -0.59 1.23 -9.46
N HIS A 90 -0.18 -0.01 -9.20
CA HIS A 90 -1.01 -0.99 -8.54
C HIS A 90 -1.00 -0.76 -7.04
N LEU A 91 -2.17 -0.59 -6.44
CA LEU A 91 -2.35 -0.44 -5.00
C LEU A 91 -2.73 -1.78 -4.38
N ALA A 92 -2.08 -2.11 -3.26
CA ALA A 92 -2.39 -3.26 -2.43
C ALA A 92 -2.26 -2.89 -0.95
N GLY A 93 -2.80 -3.70 -0.05
CA GLY A 93 -2.71 -3.52 1.39
C GLY A 93 -4.00 -3.02 2.04
N PHE A 94 -3.86 -2.27 3.12
CA PHE A 94 -4.93 -1.80 3.98
C PHE A 94 -4.93 -0.29 4.04
N ILE A 95 -6.02 0.34 3.61
CA ILE A 95 -6.10 1.79 3.50
C ILE A 95 -7.45 2.30 4.00
N ARG A 96 -7.46 3.44 4.72
CA ARG A 96 -8.73 4.12 5.01
C ARG A 96 -9.35 4.66 3.73
N ARG A 97 -10.68 4.73 3.66
CA ARG A 97 -11.38 5.26 2.47
C ARG A 97 -10.95 6.69 2.11
N ASP A 98 -10.85 7.58 3.09
CA ASP A 98 -10.42 8.97 2.90
C ASP A 98 -8.98 9.07 2.38
N GLN A 99 -8.08 8.24 2.89
CA GLN A 99 -6.70 8.13 2.44
C GLN A 99 -6.58 7.59 1.02
N LEU A 100 -7.39 6.59 0.65
CA LEU A 100 -7.42 6.06 -0.70
C LEU A 100 -7.86 7.14 -1.70
N ILE A 101 -8.89 7.92 -1.35
CA ILE A 101 -9.37 9.02 -2.19
C ILE A 101 -8.26 10.07 -2.36
N SER A 102 -7.60 10.48 -1.26
CA SER A 102 -6.50 11.44 -1.30
C SER A 102 -5.32 10.92 -2.13
N LEU A 103 -4.83 9.71 -1.85
CA LEU A 103 -3.73 9.08 -2.58
C LEU A 103 -4.04 8.94 -4.07
N SER A 104 -5.24 8.48 -4.41
CA SER A 104 -5.66 8.34 -5.81
C SER A 104 -5.69 9.70 -6.51
N SER A 105 -6.20 10.74 -5.84
CA SER A 105 -6.21 12.10 -6.38
C SER A 105 -4.80 12.65 -6.61
N ILE A 106 -3.88 12.42 -5.67
CA ILE A 106 -2.48 12.83 -5.80
C ILE A 106 -1.82 12.12 -6.99
N LEU A 107 -1.98 10.80 -7.10
CA LEU A 107 -1.42 10.01 -8.21
C LEU A 107 -1.98 10.49 -9.56
N GLN A 108 -3.29 10.70 -9.66
CA GLN A 108 -3.94 11.19 -10.88
C GLN A 108 -3.48 12.60 -11.27
N LYS A 109 -3.36 13.52 -10.31
CA LYS A 109 -2.83 14.87 -10.56
C LYS A 109 -1.36 14.83 -11.03
N ALA A 110 -0.60 13.84 -10.58
CA ALA A 110 0.77 13.60 -11.03
C ALA A 110 0.84 12.81 -12.35
N GLY A 111 -0.29 12.49 -12.99
CA GLY A 111 -0.36 11.81 -14.29
C GLY A 111 -0.24 10.28 -14.22
N TYR A 112 -0.41 9.70 -13.03
CA TYR A 112 -0.44 8.24 -12.81
C TYR A 112 -1.87 7.71 -12.73
N GLU A 113 -2.03 6.44 -13.07
CA GLU A 113 -3.30 5.72 -13.02
C GLU A 113 -3.27 4.72 -11.85
N PRO A 114 -3.90 5.04 -10.71
CA PRO A 114 -4.05 4.08 -9.62
C PRO A 114 -4.99 2.96 -10.05
N SER A 115 -4.56 1.72 -9.85
CA SER A 115 -5.32 0.50 -10.15
C SER A 115 -5.28 -0.43 -8.93
N SER A 116 -6.37 -1.13 -8.65
CA SER A 116 -6.42 -2.08 -7.53
C SER A 116 -7.42 -3.19 -7.80
N ARG A 117 -7.28 -4.31 -7.09
CA ARG A 117 -8.30 -5.38 -7.06
C ARG A 117 -8.79 -5.55 -5.64
N ALA A 118 -10.09 -5.80 -5.48
CA ALA A 118 -10.69 -6.01 -4.16
C ALA A 118 -10.03 -7.16 -3.35
N SER A 119 -9.44 -8.15 -4.03
CA SER A 119 -8.74 -9.26 -3.39
C SER A 119 -7.39 -8.88 -2.76
N VAL A 120 -6.85 -7.69 -3.05
CA VAL A 120 -5.51 -7.25 -2.57
C VAL A 120 -5.49 -5.85 -1.98
N LEU A 121 -6.59 -5.08 -2.08
CA LEU A 121 -6.75 -3.79 -1.42
C LEU A 121 -8.02 -3.80 -0.55
N MET A 122 -7.83 -3.73 0.77
CA MET A 122 -8.90 -3.69 1.75
C MET A 122 -9.09 -2.25 2.20
N VAL A 123 -10.28 -1.72 1.93
CA VAL A 123 -10.67 -0.36 2.28
C VAL A 123 -11.56 -0.41 3.51
N PHE A 124 -11.19 0.31 4.55
CA PHE A 124 -11.97 0.39 5.78
C PHE A 124 -12.41 1.83 6.04
N ASP A 125 -13.54 1.95 6.72
CA ASP A 125 -14.07 3.23 7.18
C ASP A 125 -13.42 3.65 8.50
N ARG A 126 -13.52 4.94 8.83
CA ARG A 126 -13.11 5.44 10.14
C ARG A 126 -13.86 4.65 11.22
N GLU A 127 -13.13 4.15 12.22
CA GLU A 127 -13.80 3.71 13.46
C GLU A 127 -14.54 4.91 14.06
N PRO A 128 -15.75 4.71 14.64
CA PRO A 128 -16.32 5.71 15.50
C PRO A 128 -15.31 5.98 16.62
N VAL A 129 -15.05 7.27 16.85
CA VAL A 129 -14.31 7.69 18.04
C VAL A 129 -15.27 7.47 19.19
N ASP A 130 -14.96 6.51 20.06
CA ASP A 130 -15.62 6.38 21.37
C ASP A 130 -15.42 7.67 22.20
#